data_AF-A0A2Z6RY79-F1
#
_entry.id   AF-A0A2Z6RY79-F1
#
_cell.length_a   1.000
_cell.length_b   1.000
_cell.length_c   1.000
_cell.angle_alpha   90.00
_cell.angle_beta   90.00
_cell.angle_gamma   90.00
#
_symmetry.space_group_name_H-M   'P 1'
#
loop_
_entity.id
_entity.type
_entity.pdbx_description
1 polymer ?
#
loop_
_entity_poly.entity_id
_entity_poly.type
_entity_poly.pdbx_seq_one_letter_code
_entity_poly.pdbx_strand_id
1 'polypeptide(L)'
;MVTVNIKKLIFPPYVEDLESQNFTEENWTEAIEVWDTNLSLLLRLQDAAFSKQMLQNESLHEFLGTFLGTRARSRNVKHIDKREIELDKKVLAVLLRMTESKISLDQPENSTMLVNELYIKNVISVPFLLDLVITYGKSNFTHTKKILDNITGLVPKLMQDFEIHSITVINYIKTIKDKFVEMGEKGYECEDVNFDSNVHDTKVYLSFILDIYITLDCLFTVFKPVVNIFNNEEDESFLLKIKTFYDETIPFISKLISENELNDLNILKHVLVSLAYHTLDACYFNPLGFTSIEEDNFSFIKFDENLNDDKIKEILASMNDVIMCIIELSPLEKPVQCFVDAPLILDMEIEFDLNGKLTKIKNEISDGYPFNMYM
;
A
#
# COMPACT_ATOMS: atom_id res chain seq x y z
N MET A 1 -40.93 21.64 6.31
CA MET A 1 -40.62 20.30 5.75
C MET A 1 -40.62 20.40 4.23
N VAL A 2 -39.48 20.68 3.63
CA VAL A 2 -39.31 20.52 2.18
C VAL A 2 -38.83 19.09 1.99
N THR A 3 -39.73 18.19 1.61
CA THR A 3 -39.38 16.90 1.02
C THR A 3 -38.68 17.20 -0.29
N VAL A 4 -37.37 17.42 -0.23
CA VAL A 4 -36.54 17.41 -1.44
C VAL A 4 -36.70 16.01 -1.99
N ASN A 5 -37.47 15.91 -3.08
CA ASN A 5 -37.55 14.74 -3.92
C ASN A 5 -36.11 14.56 -4.43
N ILE A 6 -35.31 13.74 -3.73
CA ILE A 6 -33.91 13.52 -4.09
C ILE A 6 -33.98 12.82 -5.45
N LYS A 7 -33.82 13.59 -6.54
CA LYS A 7 -33.54 13.05 -7.86
C LYS A 7 -32.44 12.01 -7.63
N LYS A 8 -32.68 10.77 -8.06
CA LYS A 8 -31.68 9.70 -8.01
C LYS A 8 -30.42 10.26 -8.68
N LEU A 9 -29.39 10.57 -7.89
CA LEU A 9 -28.10 10.99 -8.44
C LEU A 9 -27.59 9.80 -9.24
N ILE A 10 -27.15 10.02 -10.47
CA ILE A 10 -26.63 8.95 -11.33
C ILE A 10 -25.14 9.22 -11.48
N PHE A 11 -24.31 8.27 -11.09
CA PHE A 11 -22.87 8.36 -11.25
C PHE A 11 -22.45 7.39 -12.35
N PRO A 12 -22.15 7.88 -13.56
CA PRO A 12 -21.52 7.03 -14.58
C PRO A 12 -20.20 6.45 -14.03
N PRO A 13 -19.82 5.22 -14.40
CA PRO A 13 -18.52 4.65 -14.03
C PRO A 13 -17.38 5.55 -14.49
N TYR A 14 -16.29 5.60 -13.72
CA TYR A 14 -15.10 6.34 -14.11
C TYR A 14 -14.36 5.59 -15.22
N VAL A 15 -14.00 6.30 -16.28
CA VAL A 15 -13.21 5.80 -17.41
C VAL A 15 -11.98 6.70 -17.57
N GLU A 16 -10.86 6.16 -18.03
CA GLU A 16 -9.65 6.96 -18.29
C GLU A 16 -9.63 7.50 -19.72
N ASP A 17 -9.03 8.69 -19.88
CA ASP A 17 -8.96 9.50 -21.12
C ASP A 17 -8.33 8.75 -22.32
N LEU A 18 -7.50 7.72 -22.09
CA LEU A 18 -6.54 7.24 -23.10
C LEU A 18 -6.81 5.87 -23.72
N GLU A 19 -7.81 5.11 -23.27
CA GLU A 19 -8.01 3.73 -23.78
C GLU A 19 -9.01 3.60 -24.92
N SER A 20 -9.82 4.62 -25.22
CA SER A 20 -10.81 4.52 -26.30
C SER A 20 -10.52 5.51 -27.43
N GLN A 21 -10.24 4.98 -28.62
CA GLN A 21 -10.07 5.73 -29.88
C GLN A 21 -11.30 6.58 -30.28
N ASN A 22 -12.36 6.58 -29.46
CA ASN A 22 -13.64 7.26 -29.69
C ASN A 22 -13.96 8.32 -28.61
N PHE A 23 -13.07 8.59 -27.65
CA PHE A 23 -13.27 9.63 -26.64
C PHE A 23 -12.66 10.96 -27.09
N THR A 24 -13.46 12.01 -27.18
CA THR A 24 -13.00 13.36 -27.49
C THR A 24 -12.74 14.14 -26.20
N GLU A 25 -11.89 15.18 -26.25
CA GLU A 25 -11.68 16.11 -25.13
C GLU A 25 -13.00 16.74 -24.62
N GLU A 26 -13.98 16.89 -25.51
CA GLU A 26 -15.32 17.39 -25.18
C GLU A 26 -16.09 16.37 -24.34
N ASN A 27 -16.08 15.09 -24.71
CA ASN A 27 -16.69 14.02 -23.92
C ASN A 27 -16.04 13.89 -22.54
N TRP A 28 -14.73 14.13 -22.45
CA TRP A 28 -13.99 14.11 -21.17
C TRP A 28 -14.34 15.27 -20.27
N THR A 29 -14.44 16.47 -20.86
CA THR A 29 -14.92 17.63 -20.13
C THR A 29 -16.34 17.41 -19.60
N GLU A 30 -17.24 16.89 -20.42
CA GLU A 30 -18.61 16.58 -20.00
C GLU A 30 -18.64 15.52 -18.89
N ALA A 31 -17.85 14.45 -19.01
CA ALA A 31 -17.78 13.39 -18.00
C ALA A 31 -17.29 13.93 -16.64
N ILE A 32 -16.21 14.73 -16.63
CA ILE A 32 -15.71 15.37 -15.41
C ILE A 32 -16.77 16.29 -14.81
N GLU A 33 -17.45 17.11 -15.62
CA GLU A 33 -18.51 18.01 -15.13
C GLU A 33 -19.68 17.25 -14.50
N VAL A 34 -20.06 16.10 -15.06
CA VAL A 34 -21.11 15.24 -14.51
C VAL A 34 -20.70 14.67 -13.16
N TRP A 35 -19.49 14.09 -13.05
CA TRP A 35 -18.99 13.56 -11.79
C TRP A 35 -18.84 14.67 -10.73
N ASP A 36 -18.25 15.80 -11.11
CA ASP A 36 -18.02 16.94 -10.26
C ASP A 36 -19.33 17.50 -9.68
N THR A 37 -20.33 17.69 -10.55
CA THR A 37 -21.66 18.18 -10.17
C THR A 37 -22.33 17.21 -9.22
N ASN A 38 -22.32 15.91 -9.52
CA ASN A 38 -23.02 14.91 -8.73
C ASN A 38 -22.35 14.67 -7.37
N LEU A 39 -21.02 14.67 -7.29
CA LEU A 39 -20.29 14.61 -6.02
C LEU A 39 -20.52 15.87 -5.19
N SER A 40 -20.56 17.05 -5.84
CA SER A 40 -20.87 18.31 -5.15
C SER A 40 -22.29 18.30 -4.57
N LEU A 41 -23.27 17.75 -5.28
CA LEU A 41 -24.63 17.58 -4.78
C LEU A 41 -24.69 16.57 -3.63
N LEU A 42 -24.01 15.42 -3.77
CA LEU A 42 -23.91 14.39 -2.73
C LEU A 42 -23.32 14.96 -1.43
N LEU A 43 -22.21 15.70 -1.51
CA LEU A 43 -21.56 16.32 -0.37
C LEU A 43 -22.41 17.41 0.30
N ARG A 44 -23.35 18.04 -0.42
CA ARG A 44 -24.29 19.03 0.14
C ARG A 44 -25.53 18.42 0.80
N LEU A 45 -25.77 17.11 0.62
CA LEU A 45 -26.89 16.45 1.29
C LEU A 45 -26.73 16.49 2.80
N GLN A 46 -27.86 16.51 3.51
CA GLN A 46 -27.91 16.31 4.97
C GLN A 46 -27.56 14.85 5.31
N ASP A 47 -27.10 14.58 6.53
CA ASP A 47 -26.51 13.28 6.89
C ASP A 47 -27.42 12.09 6.59
N ALA A 48 -28.70 12.15 6.95
CA ALA A 48 -29.65 11.06 6.66
C ALA A 48 -29.82 10.81 5.14
N ALA A 49 -29.82 11.89 4.34
CA ALA A 49 -29.94 11.79 2.89
C ALA A 49 -28.64 11.29 2.25
N PHE A 50 -27.49 11.74 2.76
CA PHE A 50 -26.17 11.27 2.36
C PHE A 50 -26.01 9.76 2.63
N SER A 51 -26.26 9.32 3.88
CA SER A 51 -26.21 7.90 4.25
C SER A 51 -27.15 7.05 3.39
N LYS A 52 -28.37 7.54 3.10
CA LYS A 52 -29.31 6.84 2.22
C LYS A 52 -28.77 6.69 0.79
N GLN A 53 -28.18 7.74 0.22
CA GLN A 53 -27.54 7.66 -1.10
C GLN A 53 -26.38 6.66 -1.08
N MET A 54 -25.49 6.76 -0.10
CA MET A 54 -24.37 5.83 0.06
C MET A 54 -24.83 4.38 0.21
N LEU A 55 -25.99 4.07 0.79
CA LEU A 55 -26.45 2.68 0.96
C LEU A 55 -27.17 2.08 -0.24
N GLN A 56 -27.86 2.92 -1.01
CA GLN A 56 -28.86 2.49 -2.00
C GLN A 56 -28.47 2.80 -3.43
N ASN A 57 -27.45 3.64 -3.65
CA ASN A 57 -27.07 4.07 -4.99
C ASN A 57 -25.96 3.19 -5.57
N GLU A 58 -26.34 2.14 -6.29
CA GLU A 58 -25.41 1.22 -6.95
C GLU A 58 -24.48 1.93 -7.94
N SER A 59 -24.98 2.94 -8.67
CA SER A 59 -24.14 3.70 -9.62
C SER A 59 -23.03 4.47 -8.91
N LEU A 60 -23.27 4.93 -7.67
CA LEU A 60 -22.24 5.55 -6.85
C LEU A 60 -21.19 4.54 -6.40
N HIS A 61 -21.59 3.31 -6.05
CA HIS A 61 -20.65 2.24 -5.68
C HIS A 61 -19.76 1.87 -6.85
N GLU A 62 -20.35 1.69 -8.03
CA GLU A 62 -19.63 1.39 -9.27
C GLU A 62 -18.67 2.52 -9.64
N PHE A 63 -19.11 3.79 -9.55
CA PHE A 63 -18.23 4.93 -9.76
C PHE A 63 -17.06 4.95 -8.79
N LEU A 64 -17.28 4.78 -7.48
CA LEU A 64 -16.19 4.81 -6.50
C LEU A 64 -15.18 3.67 -6.74
N GLY A 65 -15.67 2.46 -7.04
CA GLY A 65 -14.82 1.32 -7.34
C GLY A 65 -14.00 1.51 -8.62
N THR A 66 -14.64 1.95 -9.70
CA THR A 66 -13.95 2.22 -10.98
C THR A 66 -13.01 3.41 -10.90
N PHE A 67 -13.36 4.44 -10.14
CA PHE A 67 -12.50 5.60 -9.91
C PHE A 67 -11.22 5.20 -9.19
N LEU A 68 -11.34 4.57 -8.02
CA LEU A 68 -10.18 4.15 -7.23
C LEU A 68 -9.35 3.11 -7.98
N GLY A 69 -9.98 2.10 -8.56
CA GLY A 69 -9.26 1.06 -9.28
C GLY A 69 -8.51 1.58 -10.51
N THR A 70 -9.08 2.53 -11.24
CA THR A 70 -8.39 3.17 -12.38
C THR A 70 -7.25 4.06 -11.89
N ARG A 71 -7.48 4.92 -10.89
CA ARG A 71 -6.41 5.77 -10.33
C ARG A 71 -5.27 4.96 -9.71
N ALA A 72 -5.57 3.83 -9.10
CA ALA A 72 -4.58 2.90 -8.58
C ALA A 72 -3.70 2.29 -9.70
N ARG A 73 -4.20 2.14 -10.93
CA ARG A 73 -3.42 1.63 -12.08
C ARG A 73 -2.61 2.72 -12.79
N SER A 74 -3.10 3.96 -12.83
CA SER A 74 -2.47 5.09 -13.55
C SER A 74 -1.26 5.70 -12.83
N ARG A 75 -0.42 4.88 -12.19
CA ARG A 75 0.57 5.19 -11.12
C ARG A 75 1.60 6.29 -11.37
N ASN A 76 1.59 6.94 -12.53
CA ASN A 76 2.51 8.02 -12.90
C ASN A 76 1.85 9.16 -13.71
N VAL A 77 0.53 9.14 -13.89
CA VAL A 77 -0.17 10.23 -14.59
C VAL A 77 -0.27 11.41 -13.64
N LYS A 78 0.58 12.41 -13.83
CA LYS A 78 0.40 13.71 -13.17
C LYS A 78 -0.83 14.36 -13.77
N HIS A 79 -1.92 14.33 -13.02
CA HIS A 79 -3.13 15.09 -13.34
C HIS A 79 -2.83 16.58 -13.20
N ILE A 80 -2.56 17.23 -14.33
CA ILE A 80 -2.29 18.67 -14.39
C ILE A 80 -3.60 19.46 -14.58
N ASP A 81 -4.67 18.80 -15.04
CA ASP A 81 -5.99 19.42 -15.13
C ASP A 81 -6.54 19.67 -13.72
N LYS A 82 -6.80 20.95 -13.42
CA LYS A 82 -7.40 21.39 -12.16
C LYS A 82 -8.74 20.71 -11.89
N ARG A 83 -9.51 20.35 -12.92
CA ARG A 83 -10.82 19.71 -12.77
C ARG A 83 -10.69 18.28 -12.24
N GLU A 84 -9.68 17.54 -12.69
CA GLU A 84 -9.37 16.20 -12.17
C GLU A 84 -8.91 16.27 -10.71
N ILE A 85 -8.07 17.26 -10.38
CA ILE A 85 -7.63 17.48 -8.99
C ILE A 85 -8.81 17.78 -8.07
N GLU A 86 -9.78 18.58 -8.53
CA GLU A 86 -11.00 18.84 -7.75
C GLU A 86 -11.90 17.61 -7.63
N LEU A 87 -11.94 16.77 -8.66
CA LEU A 87 -12.62 15.48 -8.62
C LEU A 87 -12.00 14.54 -7.58
N ASP A 88 -10.67 14.39 -7.57
CA ASP A 88 -9.91 13.62 -6.57
C ASP A 88 -10.24 14.08 -5.14
N LYS A 89 -10.21 15.40 -4.90
CA LYS A 89 -10.56 15.97 -3.59
C LYS A 89 -11.98 15.65 -3.17
N LYS A 90 -12.94 15.70 -4.09
CA LYS A 90 -14.36 15.41 -3.81
C LYS A 90 -14.59 13.94 -3.51
N VAL A 91 -13.93 13.04 -4.24
CA VAL A 91 -13.97 11.60 -3.94
C VAL A 91 -13.41 11.36 -2.54
N LEU A 92 -12.22 11.87 -2.22
CA LEU A 92 -11.63 11.75 -0.89
C LEU A 92 -12.56 12.32 0.21
N ALA A 93 -13.20 13.47 -0.02
CA ALA A 93 -14.14 14.07 0.92
C ALA A 93 -15.40 13.20 1.13
N VAL A 94 -15.91 12.55 0.08
CA VAL A 94 -17.01 11.58 0.19
C VAL A 94 -16.60 10.39 1.04
N LEU A 95 -15.40 9.83 0.80
CA LEU A 95 -14.88 8.70 1.56
C LEU A 95 -14.66 9.06 3.04
N LEU A 96 -14.13 10.24 3.32
CA LEU A 96 -13.97 10.73 4.69
C LEU A 96 -15.32 10.86 5.39
N ARG A 97 -16.29 11.55 4.76
CA ARG A 97 -17.63 11.73 5.32
C ARG A 97 -18.35 10.40 5.54
N MET A 98 -18.17 9.43 4.65
CA MET A 98 -18.72 8.09 4.78
C MET A 98 -18.29 7.44 6.10
N THR A 99 -17.02 7.59 6.50
CA THR A 99 -16.50 6.99 7.74
C THR A 99 -17.07 7.61 9.03
N GLU A 100 -17.58 8.83 8.96
CA GLU A 100 -18.12 9.58 10.11
C GLU A 100 -19.65 9.52 10.20
N SER A 101 -20.31 8.94 9.20
CA SER A 101 -21.76 8.97 9.05
C SER A 101 -22.47 7.85 9.80
N LYS A 102 -23.60 8.20 10.43
CA LYS A 102 -24.52 7.27 11.10
C LYS A 102 -25.77 7.02 10.27
N ILE A 103 -26.39 5.88 10.49
CA ILE A 103 -27.71 5.53 9.96
C ILE A 103 -28.68 5.52 11.14
N SER A 104 -29.65 6.43 11.13
CA SER A 104 -30.74 6.44 12.10
C SER A 104 -31.92 5.65 11.53
N LEU A 105 -32.17 4.45 12.08
CA LEU A 105 -33.31 3.60 11.73
C LEU A 105 -34.44 3.85 12.72
N ASP A 106 -35.34 4.81 12.44
CA ASP A 106 -36.62 5.14 13.13
C ASP A 106 -36.64 5.28 14.67
N GLN A 107 -35.63 4.81 15.40
CA GLN A 107 -35.38 4.91 16.83
C GLN A 107 -33.86 5.10 17.07
N PRO A 108 -33.44 6.07 17.89
CA PRO A 108 -32.02 6.40 18.10
C PRO A 108 -31.21 5.27 18.74
N GLU A 109 -31.86 4.32 19.43
CA GLU A 109 -31.21 3.17 20.07
C GLU A 109 -30.72 2.10 19.07
N ASN A 110 -31.21 2.13 17.82
CA ASN A 110 -30.82 1.20 16.74
C ASN A 110 -29.90 1.85 15.70
N SER A 111 -29.22 2.95 16.04
CA SER A 111 -28.31 3.60 15.09
C SER A 111 -27.08 2.74 14.82
N THR A 112 -26.85 2.38 13.56
CA THR A 112 -25.63 1.68 13.12
C THR A 112 -24.74 2.64 12.33
N MET A 113 -23.44 2.35 12.27
CA MET A 113 -22.51 3.13 11.45
C MET A 113 -22.69 2.79 9.97
N LEU A 114 -22.62 3.79 9.10
CA LEU A 114 -22.77 3.62 7.66
C LEU A 114 -21.79 2.59 7.09
N VAL A 115 -20.54 2.63 7.55
CA VAL A 115 -19.45 1.74 7.14
C VAL A 115 -19.81 0.26 7.33
N ASN A 116 -20.48 -0.10 8.44
CA ASN A 116 -20.83 -1.49 8.74
C ASN A 116 -21.80 -2.06 7.69
N GLU A 117 -22.80 -1.28 7.31
CA GLU A 117 -23.78 -1.67 6.29
C GLU A 117 -23.13 -1.73 4.90
N LEU A 118 -22.19 -0.82 4.60
CA LEU A 118 -21.44 -0.84 3.35
C LEU A 118 -20.50 -2.05 3.24
N TYR A 119 -19.91 -2.47 4.36
CA TYR A 119 -19.15 -3.71 4.43
C TYR A 119 -20.05 -4.94 4.19
N ILE A 120 -21.22 -5.03 4.85
CA ILE A 120 -22.18 -6.13 4.65
C ILE A 120 -22.62 -6.22 3.17
N LYS A 121 -22.72 -5.07 2.49
CA LYS A 121 -23.06 -4.97 1.06
C LYS A 121 -21.87 -5.18 0.12
N ASN A 122 -20.68 -5.49 0.64
CA ASN A 122 -19.43 -5.66 -0.12
C ASN A 122 -19.01 -4.41 -0.93
N VAL A 123 -19.43 -3.22 -0.48
CA VAL A 123 -18.99 -1.93 -1.06
C VAL A 123 -17.60 -1.56 -0.52
N ILE A 124 -17.39 -1.80 0.78
CA ILE A 124 -16.09 -1.66 1.43
C ILE A 124 -15.54 -3.07 1.62
N SER A 125 -14.36 -3.32 1.07
CA SER A 125 -13.66 -4.61 1.08
C SER A 125 -12.15 -4.37 1.11
N VAL A 126 -11.35 -5.40 1.33
CA VAL A 126 -9.88 -5.27 1.29
C VAL A 126 -9.39 -4.69 -0.05
N PRO A 127 -9.82 -5.19 -1.24
CA PRO A 127 -9.45 -4.57 -2.51
C PRO A 127 -9.76 -3.08 -2.61
N PHE A 128 -10.93 -2.65 -2.13
CA PHE A 128 -11.30 -1.23 -2.11
C PHE A 128 -10.33 -0.40 -1.25
N LEU A 129 -9.90 -0.94 -0.10
CA LEU A 129 -8.92 -0.28 0.76
C LEU A 129 -7.53 -0.25 0.14
N LEU A 130 -7.14 -1.28 -0.61
CA LEU A 130 -5.88 -1.29 -1.37
C LEU A 130 -5.87 -0.21 -2.45
N ASP A 131 -6.95 -0.08 -3.22
CA ASP A 131 -7.06 0.97 -4.24
C ASP A 131 -7.05 2.37 -3.61
N LEU A 132 -7.69 2.53 -2.45
CA LEU A 132 -7.68 3.78 -1.68
C LEU A 132 -6.24 4.18 -1.27
N VAL A 133 -5.46 3.25 -0.71
CA VAL A 133 -4.09 3.57 -0.24
C VAL A 133 -3.14 3.86 -1.39
N ILE A 134 -3.27 3.17 -2.52
CA ILE A 134 -2.46 3.48 -3.71
C ILE A 134 -2.82 4.87 -4.22
N THR A 135 -4.11 5.20 -4.29
CA THR A 135 -4.59 6.47 -4.85
C THR A 135 -4.22 7.67 -3.98
N TYR A 136 -4.37 7.57 -2.65
CA TYR A 136 -4.27 8.71 -1.75
C TYR A 136 -3.21 8.57 -0.65
N GLY A 137 -2.59 7.41 -0.46
CA GLY A 137 -1.67 7.15 0.65
C GLY A 137 -0.48 8.09 0.65
N LYS A 138 0.15 8.31 -0.51
CA LYS A 138 1.30 9.20 -0.65
C LYS A 138 0.92 10.69 -0.69
N SER A 139 -0.16 11.04 -1.38
CA SER A 139 -0.53 12.45 -1.62
C SER A 139 -1.36 13.08 -0.48
N ASN A 140 -2.08 12.25 0.28
CA ASN A 140 -3.05 12.67 1.29
C ASN A 140 -2.98 11.77 2.54
N PHE A 141 -1.76 11.43 2.97
CA PHE A 141 -1.48 10.48 4.03
C PHE A 141 -2.43 10.59 5.25
N THR A 142 -2.51 11.78 5.87
CA THR A 142 -3.29 11.98 7.10
C THR A 142 -4.76 11.63 6.94
N HIS A 143 -5.36 11.98 5.80
CA HIS A 143 -6.77 11.69 5.54
C HIS A 143 -6.99 10.22 5.22
N THR A 144 -6.10 9.62 4.42
CA THR A 144 -6.12 8.20 4.08
C THR A 144 -6.00 7.33 5.33
N LYS A 145 -5.04 7.65 6.20
CA LYS A 145 -4.86 7.00 7.50
C LYS A 145 -6.11 7.11 8.36
N LYS A 146 -6.66 8.31 8.51
CA LYS A 146 -7.90 8.52 9.26
C LYS A 146 -9.07 7.69 8.73
N ILE A 147 -9.21 7.57 7.40
CA ILE A 147 -10.23 6.72 6.78
C ILE A 147 -10.03 5.25 7.17
N LEU A 148 -8.81 4.72 7.04
CA LEU A 148 -8.49 3.33 7.39
C LEU A 148 -8.69 3.04 8.88
N ASP A 149 -8.19 3.91 9.75
CA ASP A 149 -8.33 3.79 11.21
C ASP A 149 -9.82 3.78 11.60
N ASN A 150 -10.63 4.67 11.00
CA ASN A 150 -12.07 4.70 11.23
C ASN A 150 -12.75 3.41 10.72
N ILE A 151 -12.45 2.98 9.49
CA ILE A 151 -13.10 1.80 8.90
C ILE A 151 -12.76 0.55 9.70
N THR A 152 -11.48 0.33 10.03
CA THR A 152 -11.04 -0.86 10.75
C THR A 152 -11.47 -0.85 12.22
N GLY A 153 -11.54 0.32 12.85
CA GLY A 153 -12.09 0.47 14.20
C GLY A 153 -13.60 0.18 14.27
N LEU A 154 -14.34 0.43 13.20
CA LEU A 154 -15.78 0.18 13.12
C LEU A 154 -16.13 -1.23 12.61
N VAL A 155 -15.29 -1.81 11.75
CA VAL A 155 -15.46 -3.14 11.17
C VAL A 155 -14.23 -4.02 11.50
N PRO A 156 -14.15 -4.59 12.72
CA PRO A 156 -13.01 -5.43 13.11
C PRO A 156 -12.83 -6.68 12.22
N LYS A 157 -13.90 -7.16 11.57
CA LYS A 157 -13.85 -8.30 10.64
C LYS A 157 -12.92 -8.05 9.45
N LEU A 158 -12.69 -6.79 9.05
CA LEU A 158 -11.76 -6.47 7.97
C LEU A 158 -10.33 -6.93 8.28
N MET A 159 -9.92 -6.98 9.56
CA MET A 159 -8.58 -7.50 9.91
C MET A 159 -8.46 -9.00 9.62
N GLN A 160 -9.54 -9.77 9.79
CA GLN A 160 -9.59 -11.18 9.41
C GLN A 160 -9.58 -11.34 7.88
N ASP A 161 -10.28 -10.45 7.17
CA ASP A 161 -10.24 -10.44 5.70
C ASP A 161 -8.82 -10.11 5.21
N PHE A 162 -8.12 -9.16 5.84
CA PHE A 162 -6.72 -8.86 5.55
C PHE A 162 -5.81 -10.08 5.77
N GLU A 163 -6.03 -10.87 6.82
CA GLU A 163 -5.29 -12.12 7.06
C GLU A 163 -5.47 -13.10 5.89
N ILE A 164 -6.71 -13.35 5.47
CA ILE A 164 -7.00 -14.22 4.32
C ILE A 164 -6.36 -13.69 3.03
N HIS A 165 -6.46 -12.38 2.80
CA HIS A 165 -5.88 -11.74 1.62
C HIS A 165 -4.35 -11.74 1.64
N SER A 166 -3.71 -11.61 2.80
CA SER A 166 -2.24 -11.62 2.93
C SER A 166 -1.64 -12.93 2.45
N ILE A 167 -2.22 -14.07 2.85
CA ILE A 167 -1.83 -15.40 2.38
C ILE A 167 -1.93 -15.49 0.86
N THR A 168 -3.01 -14.95 0.29
CA THR A 168 -3.21 -14.93 -1.17
C THR A 168 -2.13 -14.11 -1.86
N VAL A 169 -1.85 -12.90 -1.36
CA VAL A 169 -0.81 -12.00 -1.92
C VAL A 169 0.57 -12.63 -1.85
N ILE A 170 0.94 -13.22 -0.71
CA ILE A 170 2.24 -13.88 -0.52
C ILE A 170 2.39 -15.07 -1.47
N ASN A 171 1.34 -15.88 -1.65
CA ASN A 171 1.34 -16.97 -2.63
C ASN A 171 1.49 -16.47 -4.07
N TYR A 172 0.90 -15.32 -4.43
CA TYR A 172 1.12 -14.69 -5.73
C TYR A 172 2.56 -14.22 -5.90
N ILE A 173 3.15 -13.56 -4.91
CA ILE A 173 4.56 -13.15 -4.92
C ILE A 173 5.47 -14.36 -5.15
N LYS A 174 5.23 -15.45 -4.40
CA LYS A 174 5.98 -16.71 -4.55
C LYS A 174 5.84 -17.29 -5.95
N THR A 175 4.62 -17.37 -6.46
CA THR A 175 4.35 -17.91 -7.80
C THR A 175 5.08 -17.09 -8.87
N ILE A 176 5.08 -15.76 -8.76
CA ILE A 176 5.78 -14.87 -9.70
C ILE A 176 7.30 -15.05 -9.59
N LYS A 177 7.84 -15.14 -8.36
CA LYS A 177 9.26 -15.47 -8.13
C LYS A 177 9.65 -16.78 -8.82
N ASP A 178 8.88 -17.84 -8.59
CA ASP A 178 9.13 -19.16 -9.17
C ASP A 178 9.09 -19.11 -10.71
N LYS A 179 8.21 -18.27 -11.29
CA LYS A 179 8.18 -18.05 -12.74
C LYS A 179 9.43 -17.36 -13.28
N PHE A 180 9.99 -16.38 -12.57
CA PHE A 180 11.27 -15.78 -12.97
C PHE A 180 12.42 -16.79 -12.93
N VAL A 181 12.43 -17.68 -11.93
CA VAL A 181 13.43 -18.76 -11.84
C VAL A 181 13.28 -19.75 -13.01
N GLU A 182 12.07 -20.24 -13.26
CA GLU A 182 11.76 -21.14 -14.39
C GLU A 182 12.19 -20.54 -15.75
N MET A 183 12.00 -19.24 -15.94
CA MET A 183 12.41 -18.53 -17.16
C MET A 183 13.93 -18.45 -17.29
N GLY A 184 14.62 -18.17 -16.17
CA GLY A 184 16.07 -18.16 -16.11
C GLY A 184 16.69 -19.50 -16.49
N GLU A 185 16.19 -20.61 -15.93
CA GLU A 185 16.69 -21.96 -16.19
C GLU A 185 16.50 -22.39 -17.66
N LYS A 186 15.33 -22.12 -18.25
CA LYS A 186 15.03 -22.46 -19.66
C LYS A 186 15.89 -21.69 -20.65
N GLY A 187 16.32 -20.47 -20.31
CA GLY A 187 17.21 -19.66 -21.15
C GLY A 187 18.62 -20.25 -21.30
N TYR A 188 19.06 -21.12 -20.38
CA TYR A 188 20.37 -21.79 -20.46
C TYR A 188 20.35 -23.12 -21.22
N GLU A 189 19.17 -23.73 -21.42
CA GLU A 189 19.06 -25.08 -22.01
C GLU A 189 18.64 -25.11 -23.49
N CYS A 190 18.23 -23.98 -24.09
CA CYS A 190 17.76 -23.97 -25.48
C CYS A 190 18.12 -22.67 -26.22
N GLU A 191 19.12 -22.71 -27.09
CA GLU A 191 19.53 -21.58 -27.95
C GLU A 191 18.49 -21.19 -29.03
N ASP A 192 17.35 -21.90 -29.16
CA ASP A 192 16.50 -21.80 -30.37
C ASP A 192 14.98 -21.70 -30.12
N VAL A 193 14.50 -21.42 -28.90
CA VAL A 193 13.05 -21.28 -28.64
C VAL A 193 12.66 -19.88 -28.17
N ASN A 194 12.11 -19.10 -29.10
CA ASN A 194 11.14 -18.02 -28.89
C ASN A 194 11.50 -16.98 -27.80
N PHE A 195 12.65 -16.33 -27.93
CA PHE A 195 13.11 -15.23 -27.07
C PHE A 195 12.03 -14.16 -26.84
N ASP A 196 11.23 -13.85 -27.88
CA ASP A 196 10.22 -12.80 -27.86
C ASP A 196 9.03 -13.10 -26.91
N SER A 197 8.61 -14.37 -26.77
CA SER A 197 7.54 -14.73 -25.82
C SER A 197 8.02 -14.68 -24.37
N ASN A 198 9.28 -15.06 -24.11
CA ASN A 198 9.85 -14.99 -22.77
C ASN A 198 10.04 -13.55 -22.30
N VAL A 199 10.41 -12.62 -23.21
CA VAL A 199 10.52 -11.19 -22.89
C VAL A 199 9.15 -10.58 -22.59
N HIS A 200 8.13 -10.92 -23.39
CA HIS A 200 6.76 -10.47 -23.13
C HIS A 200 6.26 -10.96 -21.76
N ASP A 201 6.44 -12.24 -21.46
CA ASP A 201 6.02 -12.81 -20.19
C ASP A 201 6.79 -12.18 -19.01
N THR A 202 8.11 -11.99 -19.14
CA THR A 202 8.95 -11.32 -18.13
C THR A 202 8.42 -9.92 -17.80
N LYS A 203 8.06 -9.14 -18.82
CA LYS A 203 7.49 -7.80 -18.65
C LYS A 203 6.15 -7.83 -17.93
N VAL A 204 5.28 -8.77 -18.27
CA VAL A 204 3.97 -8.94 -17.62
C VAL A 204 4.15 -9.28 -16.14
N TYR A 205 5.02 -10.24 -15.81
CA TYR A 205 5.30 -10.60 -14.42
C TYR A 205 6.00 -9.46 -13.65
N LEU A 206 6.89 -8.70 -14.30
CA LEU A 206 7.51 -7.51 -13.71
C LEU A 206 6.45 -6.45 -13.38
N SER A 207 5.50 -6.20 -14.29
CA SER A 207 4.40 -5.29 -14.04
C SER A 207 3.53 -5.76 -12.86
N PHE A 208 3.22 -7.06 -12.77
CA PHE A 208 2.42 -7.58 -11.66
C PHE A 208 3.14 -7.49 -10.32
N ILE A 209 4.43 -7.84 -10.27
CA ILE A 209 5.17 -7.81 -9.00
C ILE A 209 5.42 -6.38 -8.53
N LEU A 210 5.68 -5.46 -9.46
CA LEU A 210 5.76 -4.03 -9.19
C LEU A 210 4.42 -3.50 -8.67
N ASP A 211 3.31 -3.94 -9.29
CA ASP A 211 1.96 -3.56 -8.88
C ASP A 211 1.68 -3.96 -7.43
N ILE A 212 1.98 -5.22 -7.08
CA ILE A 212 1.83 -5.78 -5.74
C ILE A 212 2.71 -5.02 -4.73
N TYR A 213 4.01 -4.87 -4.98
CA TYR A 213 4.92 -4.30 -3.99
C TYR A 213 4.67 -2.82 -3.73
N ILE A 214 4.32 -2.02 -4.76
CA ILE A 214 3.93 -0.61 -4.55
C ILE A 214 2.66 -0.54 -3.69
N THR A 215 1.70 -1.44 -3.94
CA THR A 215 0.45 -1.49 -3.19
C THR A 215 0.70 -1.79 -1.72
N LEU A 216 1.55 -2.78 -1.43
CA LEU A 216 1.94 -3.14 -0.07
C LEU A 216 2.73 -2.02 0.59
N ASP A 217 3.65 -1.36 -0.11
CA ASP A 217 4.44 -0.25 0.44
C ASP A 217 3.54 0.93 0.84
N CYS A 218 2.60 1.31 -0.04
CA CYS A 218 1.59 2.33 0.27
C CYS A 218 0.73 1.92 1.47
N LEU A 219 0.30 0.66 1.52
CA LEU A 219 -0.49 0.13 2.63
C LEU A 219 0.30 0.17 3.96
N PHE A 220 1.56 -0.25 3.96
CA PHE A 220 2.39 -0.37 5.16
C PHE A 220 2.78 1.00 5.71
N THR A 221 2.97 1.97 4.82
CA THR A 221 3.16 3.38 5.18
C THR A 221 1.95 3.88 5.96
N VAL A 222 0.74 3.69 5.43
CA VAL A 222 -0.49 4.30 5.96
C VAL A 222 -1.11 3.51 7.13
N PHE A 223 -1.05 2.18 7.10
CA PHE A 223 -1.82 1.31 7.98
C PHE A 223 -0.96 0.21 8.63
N LYS A 224 -0.10 0.64 9.55
CA LYS A 224 0.83 -0.21 10.31
C LYS A 224 0.23 -1.48 10.95
N PRO A 225 -1.03 -1.50 11.46
CA PRO A 225 -1.59 -2.72 12.08
C PRO A 225 -1.58 -3.96 11.17
N VAL A 226 -1.71 -3.77 9.84
CA VAL A 226 -1.72 -4.89 8.89
C VAL A 226 -0.34 -5.48 8.66
N VAL A 227 0.74 -4.74 8.93
CA VAL A 227 2.11 -5.19 8.67
C VAL A 227 2.43 -6.46 9.48
N ASN A 228 1.98 -6.51 10.74
CA ASN A 228 2.15 -7.69 11.58
C ASN A 228 1.42 -8.93 11.04
N ILE A 229 0.32 -8.76 10.30
CA ILE A 229 -0.36 -9.88 9.65
C ILE A 229 0.57 -10.52 8.60
N PHE A 230 1.24 -9.69 7.79
CA PHE A 230 2.20 -10.18 6.80
C PHE A 230 3.47 -10.74 7.47
N ASN A 231 4.01 -10.06 8.47
CA ASN A 231 5.31 -10.42 9.04
C ASN A 231 5.27 -11.68 9.93
N ASN A 232 4.12 -12.03 10.49
CA ASN A 232 3.95 -13.15 11.42
C ASN A 232 3.59 -14.50 10.75
N GLU A 233 3.94 -14.70 9.48
CA GLU A 233 3.74 -16.01 8.83
C GLU A 233 4.54 -17.13 9.50
N GLU A 234 3.96 -18.35 9.52
CA GLU A 234 4.51 -19.50 10.26
C GLU A 234 5.88 -19.99 9.76
N ASP A 235 6.17 -19.84 8.46
CA ASP A 235 7.37 -20.41 7.85
C ASP A 235 8.59 -19.46 7.88
N GLU A 236 8.38 -18.21 7.50
CA GLU A 236 9.44 -17.21 7.34
C GLU A 236 8.80 -15.82 7.35
N SER A 237 9.42 -14.87 8.04
CA SER A 237 8.90 -13.50 8.12
C SER A 237 8.86 -12.84 6.73
N PHE A 238 7.85 -12.00 6.51
CA PHE A 238 7.71 -11.29 5.25
C PHE A 238 8.93 -10.41 4.93
N LEU A 239 9.59 -9.86 5.97
CA LEU A 239 10.84 -9.12 5.79
C LEU A 239 11.97 -9.96 5.17
N LEU A 240 12.12 -11.22 5.59
CA LEU A 240 13.08 -12.14 5.00
C LEU A 240 12.68 -12.54 3.58
N LYS A 241 11.38 -12.66 3.29
CA LYS A 241 10.89 -12.86 1.91
C LYS A 241 11.26 -11.67 1.00
N ILE A 242 11.10 -10.43 1.49
CA ILE A 242 11.51 -9.21 0.77
C ILE A 242 13.02 -9.23 0.52
N LYS A 243 13.82 -9.53 1.55
CA LYS A 243 15.28 -9.67 1.44
C LYS A 243 15.65 -10.67 0.36
N THR A 244 15.11 -11.89 0.43
CA THR A 244 15.40 -12.96 -0.53
C THR A 244 14.98 -12.56 -1.94
N PHE A 245 13.83 -11.90 -2.09
CA PHE A 245 13.41 -11.38 -3.40
C PHE A 245 14.39 -10.33 -3.93
N TYR A 246 14.81 -9.38 -3.09
CA TYR A 246 15.73 -8.32 -3.46
C TYR A 246 17.13 -8.84 -3.82
N ASP A 247 17.75 -9.60 -2.93
CA ASP A 247 19.13 -10.04 -3.08
C ASP A 247 19.30 -11.14 -4.13
N GLU A 248 18.29 -12.00 -4.31
CA GLU A 248 18.39 -13.14 -5.23
C GLU A 248 17.60 -12.91 -6.51
N THR A 249 16.32 -12.51 -6.40
CA THR A 249 15.41 -12.51 -7.56
C THR A 249 15.64 -11.31 -8.47
N ILE A 250 15.89 -10.11 -7.93
CA ILE A 250 16.15 -8.91 -8.75
C ILE A 250 17.36 -9.08 -9.67
N PRO A 251 18.54 -9.57 -9.21
CA PRO A 251 19.66 -9.85 -10.10
C PRO A 251 19.32 -10.84 -11.22
N PHE A 252 18.42 -11.80 -10.99
CA PHE A 252 17.93 -12.66 -12.07
C PHE A 252 17.04 -11.89 -13.04
N ILE A 253 16.07 -11.12 -12.56
CA ILE A 253 15.20 -10.30 -13.40
C ILE A 253 16.03 -9.34 -14.27
N SER A 254 17.08 -8.72 -13.72
CA SER A 254 17.95 -7.80 -14.48
C SER A 254 18.63 -8.45 -15.70
N LYS A 255 18.79 -9.78 -15.70
CA LYS A 255 19.37 -10.52 -16.83
C LYS A 255 18.32 -10.88 -17.88
N LEU A 256 17.04 -10.86 -17.53
CA LEU A 256 15.92 -11.26 -18.38
C LEU A 256 15.24 -10.07 -19.08
N ILE A 257 15.41 -8.86 -18.56
CA ILE A 257 14.74 -7.65 -19.07
C ILE A 257 15.60 -6.87 -20.06
N SER A 258 14.97 -6.06 -20.92
CA SER A 258 15.67 -5.14 -21.81
C SER A 258 15.93 -3.78 -21.15
N GLU A 259 16.71 -2.91 -21.81
CA GLU A 259 16.98 -1.55 -21.31
C GLU A 259 15.70 -0.73 -21.07
N ASN A 260 14.62 -1.00 -21.81
CA ASN A 260 13.35 -0.28 -21.67
C ASN A 260 12.65 -0.56 -20.34
N GLU A 261 12.83 -1.75 -19.77
CA GLU A 261 12.22 -2.16 -18.50
C GLU A 261 13.13 -1.88 -17.29
N LEU A 262 14.35 -1.36 -17.50
CA LEU A 262 15.29 -1.06 -16.42
C LEU A 262 14.73 -0.01 -15.44
N ASN A 263 13.92 0.92 -15.94
CA ASN A 263 13.24 1.90 -15.09
C ASN A 263 12.26 1.22 -14.11
N ASP A 264 11.46 0.27 -14.57
CA ASP A 264 10.50 -0.45 -13.74
C ASP A 264 11.22 -1.32 -12.69
N LEU A 265 12.35 -1.93 -13.06
CA LEU A 265 13.20 -2.66 -12.12
C LEU A 265 13.81 -1.75 -11.06
N ASN A 266 14.25 -0.54 -11.43
CA ASN A 266 14.78 0.43 -10.48
C ASN A 266 13.68 0.92 -9.52
N ILE A 267 12.47 1.19 -10.02
CA ILE A 267 11.32 1.51 -9.16
C ILE A 267 11.06 0.35 -8.20
N LEU A 268 11.04 -0.89 -8.70
CA LEU A 268 10.85 -2.08 -7.86
C LEU A 268 11.89 -2.17 -6.74
N LYS A 269 13.17 -1.88 -7.03
CA LYS A 269 14.23 -1.86 -6.01
C LYS A 269 13.93 -0.84 -4.91
N HIS A 270 13.65 0.42 -5.27
CA HIS A 270 13.32 1.46 -4.29
C HIS A 270 12.09 1.11 -3.45
N VAL A 271 11.05 0.55 -4.08
CA VAL A 271 9.82 0.13 -3.40
C VAL A 271 10.10 -1.01 -2.42
N LEU A 272 10.95 -1.98 -2.76
CA LEU A 272 11.30 -3.08 -1.85
C LEU A 272 12.13 -2.61 -0.66
N VAL A 273 13.07 -1.67 -0.88
CA VAL A 273 13.86 -1.04 0.18
C VAL A 273 12.93 -0.26 1.14
N SER A 274 12.00 0.53 0.60
CA SER A 274 10.96 1.23 1.35
C SER A 274 10.05 0.27 2.13
N LEU A 275 9.56 -0.78 1.47
CA LEU A 275 8.68 -1.76 2.09
C LEU A 275 9.37 -2.52 3.23
N ALA A 276 10.64 -2.91 3.05
CA ALA A 276 11.44 -3.54 4.10
C ALA A 276 11.59 -2.61 5.30
N TYR A 277 11.86 -1.32 5.04
CA TYR A 277 11.93 -0.31 6.08
C TYR A 277 10.60 -0.13 6.82
N HIS A 278 9.48 0.03 6.11
CA HIS A 278 8.16 0.15 6.73
C HIS A 278 7.76 -1.10 7.52
N THR A 279 8.25 -2.27 7.09
CA THR A 279 8.09 -3.52 7.85
C THR A 279 8.86 -3.45 9.17
N LEU A 280 10.13 -3.03 9.16
CA LEU A 280 10.92 -2.83 10.38
C LEU A 280 10.29 -1.79 11.30
N ASP A 281 9.85 -0.66 10.75
CA ASP A 281 9.26 0.43 11.51
C ASP A 281 7.98 0.00 12.22
N ALA A 282 7.06 -0.68 11.52
CA ALA A 282 5.80 -1.10 12.10
C ALA A 282 5.94 -2.28 13.07
N CYS A 283 6.83 -3.24 12.80
CA CYS A 283 7.00 -4.43 13.63
C CYS A 283 7.93 -4.24 14.83
N TYR A 284 8.89 -3.32 14.76
CA TYR A 284 9.91 -3.17 15.81
C TYR A 284 10.04 -1.73 16.31
N PHE A 285 10.30 -0.75 15.45
CA PHE A 285 10.60 0.61 15.92
C PHE A 285 9.41 1.28 16.62
N ASN A 286 8.23 1.21 16.01
CA ASN A 286 7.00 1.76 16.56
C ASN A 286 6.58 1.06 17.86
N PRO A 287 6.60 -0.29 17.94
CA PRO A 287 6.41 -0.99 19.22
C PRO A 287 7.44 -0.65 20.31
N LEU A 288 8.65 -0.20 19.95
CA LEU A 288 9.66 0.31 20.89
C LEU A 288 9.45 1.79 21.27
N GLY A 289 8.40 2.43 20.77
CA GLY A 289 8.05 3.82 21.05
C GLY A 289 8.78 4.81 20.15
N PHE A 290 9.30 4.39 19.00
CA PHE A 290 9.94 5.28 18.03
C PHE A 290 9.06 5.51 16.81
N THR A 291 9.08 6.73 16.27
CA THR A 291 8.34 7.07 15.07
C THR A 291 9.25 7.77 14.07
N SER A 292 9.15 7.32 12.83
CA SER A 292 9.73 7.96 11.66
C SER A 292 8.80 9.09 11.20
N ILE A 293 9.35 10.26 10.84
CA ILE A 293 8.54 11.28 10.16
C ILE A 293 8.58 10.97 8.67
N GLU A 294 7.42 10.81 8.05
CA GLU A 294 7.31 10.37 6.65
C GLU A 294 7.88 11.38 5.64
N GLU A 295 7.97 12.66 6.00
CA GLU A 295 8.57 13.70 5.17
C GLU A 295 10.10 13.77 5.30
N ASP A 296 10.66 13.11 6.31
CA ASP A 296 12.10 13.12 6.59
C ASP A 296 12.56 11.73 7.07
N ASN A 297 13.01 10.93 6.10
CA ASN A 297 13.53 9.57 6.34
C ASN A 297 14.65 9.52 7.39
N PHE A 298 15.35 10.62 7.68
CA PHE A 298 16.43 10.66 8.69
C PHE A 298 15.92 11.01 10.08
N SER A 299 14.73 11.60 10.17
CA SER A 299 14.13 11.94 11.44
C SER A 299 13.52 10.70 12.11
N PHE A 300 13.84 10.54 13.39
CA PHE A 300 13.43 9.39 14.16
C PHE A 300 13.28 9.82 15.61
N ILE A 301 12.08 9.77 16.18
CA ILE A 301 11.77 10.39 17.48
C ILE A 301 11.12 9.37 18.41
N LYS A 302 11.54 9.35 19.68
CA LYS A 302 10.89 8.58 20.74
C LYS A 302 9.64 9.32 21.23
N PHE A 303 8.49 8.67 21.20
CA PHE A 303 7.19 9.26 21.53
C PHE A 303 6.47 8.61 22.72
N ASP A 304 6.90 7.43 23.18
CA ASP A 304 6.30 6.74 24.33
C ASP A 304 7.36 6.34 25.37
N GLU A 305 7.08 6.68 26.64
CA GLU A 305 7.92 6.38 27.80
C GLU A 305 7.37 5.21 28.65
N ASN A 306 6.17 4.69 28.36
CA ASN A 306 5.45 3.77 29.25
C ASN A 306 5.35 2.33 28.72
N LEU A 307 6.42 1.80 28.12
CA LEU A 307 6.47 0.41 27.70
C LEU A 307 6.96 -0.50 28.83
N ASN A 308 6.39 -1.70 28.93
CA ASN A 308 6.84 -2.73 29.87
C ASN A 308 8.23 -3.25 29.45
N ASP A 309 9.21 -3.19 30.35
CA ASP A 309 10.60 -3.64 30.14
C ASP A 309 10.70 -5.06 29.55
N ASP A 310 9.82 -5.99 29.97
CA ASP A 310 9.85 -7.36 29.47
C ASP A 310 9.43 -7.45 28.00
N LYS A 311 8.43 -6.66 27.60
CA LYS A 311 7.96 -6.57 26.21
C LYS A 311 9.01 -5.90 25.33
N ILE A 312 9.69 -4.87 25.83
CA ILE A 312 10.80 -4.21 25.13
C ILE A 312 11.92 -5.22 24.82
N LYS A 313 12.30 -6.05 25.80
CA LYS A 313 13.35 -7.06 25.61
C LYS A 313 12.98 -8.11 24.56
N GLU A 314 11.74 -8.56 24.56
CA GLU A 314 11.23 -9.51 23.55
C GLU A 314 11.30 -8.92 22.15
N ILE A 315 10.83 -7.68 21.98
CA ILE A 315 10.88 -6.98 20.69
C ILE A 315 12.32 -6.76 20.24
N LEU A 316 13.21 -6.32 21.13
CA LEU A 316 14.64 -6.13 20.82
C LEU A 316 15.34 -7.42 20.43
N ALA A 317 15.06 -8.53 21.13
CA ALA A 317 15.62 -9.83 20.79
C ALA A 317 15.17 -10.26 19.39
N SER A 318 13.86 -10.21 19.12
CA SER A 318 13.31 -10.55 17.80
C SER A 318 13.85 -9.64 16.68
N MET A 319 13.93 -8.33 16.93
CA MET A 319 14.50 -7.37 15.98
C MET A 319 15.96 -7.70 15.66
N ASN A 320 16.77 -7.98 16.69
CA ASN A 320 18.18 -8.33 16.52
C ASN A 320 18.34 -9.63 15.73
N ASP A 321 17.58 -10.67 16.05
CA ASP A 321 17.64 -11.95 15.35
C ASP A 321 17.35 -11.76 13.86
N VAL A 322 16.32 -10.97 13.52
CA VAL A 322 15.97 -10.70 12.12
C VAL A 322 17.02 -9.86 11.41
N ILE A 323 17.53 -8.79 12.02
CA ILE A 323 18.58 -7.95 11.42
C ILE A 323 19.87 -8.76 11.23
N MET A 324 20.26 -9.56 12.21
CA MET A 324 21.44 -10.43 12.11
C MET A 324 21.27 -11.46 11.00
N CYS A 325 20.10 -12.10 10.88
CA CYS A 325 19.81 -12.99 9.75
C CYS A 325 19.94 -12.28 8.40
N ILE A 326 19.45 -11.04 8.27
CA ILE A 326 19.60 -10.25 7.04
C ILE A 326 21.09 -10.02 6.73
N ILE A 327 21.86 -9.57 7.72
CA ILE A 327 23.30 -9.29 7.56
C ILE A 327 24.07 -10.56 7.17
N GLU A 328 23.86 -11.66 7.88
CA GLU A 328 24.57 -12.93 7.65
C GLU A 328 24.27 -13.51 6.27
N LEU A 329 23.07 -13.29 5.75
CA LEU A 329 22.66 -13.75 4.43
C LEU A 329 22.98 -12.76 3.31
N SER A 330 23.51 -11.57 3.61
CA SER A 330 23.86 -10.57 2.60
C SER A 330 25.32 -10.70 2.14
N PRO A 331 25.61 -10.66 0.83
CA PRO A 331 26.98 -10.75 0.31
C PRO A 331 27.76 -9.44 0.50
N LEU A 332 28.28 -9.20 1.71
CA LEU A 332 28.97 -7.96 2.10
C LEU A 332 30.48 -7.93 1.81
N GLU A 333 31.06 -9.01 1.28
CA GLU A 333 32.51 -9.16 1.13
C GLU A 333 33.13 -8.38 -0.06
N LYS A 334 32.29 -7.82 -0.94
CA LYS A 334 32.74 -7.15 -2.17
C LYS A 334 32.30 -5.69 -2.19
N PRO A 335 33.08 -4.80 -2.84
CA PRO A 335 32.59 -3.45 -3.11
C PRO A 335 31.35 -3.55 -4.00
N VAL A 336 30.30 -2.86 -3.61
CA VAL A 336 29.02 -2.80 -4.30
C VAL A 336 28.63 -1.34 -4.56
N GLN A 337 27.78 -1.13 -5.54
CA GLN A 337 27.16 0.13 -5.89
C GLN A 337 25.67 0.13 -5.50
N CYS A 338 25.26 1.17 -4.77
CA CYS A 338 23.90 1.32 -4.26
C CYS A 338 22.87 1.27 -5.40
N PHE A 339 21.77 0.55 -5.17
CA PHE A 339 20.68 0.30 -6.11
C PHE A 339 21.11 -0.35 -7.44
N VAL A 340 22.36 -0.81 -7.55
CA VAL A 340 22.86 -1.54 -8.73
C VAL A 340 23.04 -3.01 -8.36
N ASP A 341 24.00 -3.30 -7.49
CA ASP A 341 24.38 -4.65 -7.05
C ASP A 341 24.57 -4.76 -5.53
N ALA A 342 24.25 -3.69 -4.79
CA ALA A 342 24.20 -3.73 -3.33
C ALA A 342 23.05 -4.64 -2.83
N PRO A 343 23.27 -5.38 -1.73
CA PRO A 343 22.20 -6.10 -1.05
C PRO A 343 21.24 -5.13 -0.35
N LEU A 344 20.04 -5.62 -0.05
CA LEU A 344 18.94 -4.88 0.56
C LEU A 344 19.40 -4.06 1.77
N ILE A 345 20.20 -4.65 2.67
CA ILE A 345 20.62 -4.01 3.91
C ILE A 345 21.45 -2.74 3.70
N LEU A 346 22.27 -2.70 2.64
CA LEU A 346 23.09 -1.54 2.32
C LEU A 346 22.28 -0.45 1.63
N ASP A 347 21.34 -0.81 0.75
CA ASP A 347 20.44 0.17 0.14
C ASP A 347 19.47 0.76 1.17
N MET A 348 19.02 -0.04 2.16
CA MET A 348 18.26 0.45 3.31
C MET A 348 19.06 1.41 4.18
N GLU A 349 20.34 1.13 4.43
CA GLU A 349 21.22 2.05 5.17
C GLU A 349 21.31 3.41 4.47
N ILE A 350 21.52 3.41 3.15
CA ILE A 350 21.68 4.63 2.37
C ILE A 350 20.38 5.45 2.29
N GLU A 351 19.24 4.78 2.11
CA GLU A 351 17.95 5.46 1.94
C GLU A 351 17.33 5.93 3.26
N PHE A 352 17.58 5.21 4.36
CA PHE A 352 16.87 5.40 5.63
C PHE A 352 17.76 5.58 6.87
N ASP A 353 19.09 5.63 6.75
CA ASP A 353 20.01 5.76 7.90
C ASP A 353 19.70 4.73 8.99
N LEU A 354 19.66 3.46 8.58
CA LEU A 354 19.28 2.35 9.46
C LEU A 354 20.21 2.27 10.68
N ASN A 355 21.51 2.41 10.48
CA ASN A 355 22.51 2.40 11.53
C ASN A 355 22.34 3.57 12.51
N GLY A 356 22.05 4.78 12.01
CA GLY A 356 21.73 5.93 12.87
C GLY A 356 20.52 5.66 13.76
N LYS A 357 19.46 5.07 13.21
CA LYS A 357 18.24 4.69 13.96
C LYS A 357 18.48 3.59 14.98
N LEU A 358 19.20 2.54 14.61
CA LEU A 358 19.56 1.45 15.53
C LEU A 358 20.47 1.95 16.66
N THR A 359 21.42 2.84 16.34
CA THR A 359 22.26 3.50 17.35
C THR A 359 21.42 4.34 18.31
N LYS A 360 20.42 5.06 17.79
CA LYS A 360 19.49 5.84 18.62
C LYS A 360 18.65 4.95 19.56
N ILE A 361 18.08 3.86 19.05
CA ILE A 361 17.35 2.85 19.85
C ILE A 361 18.26 2.32 20.96
N LYS A 362 19.49 1.92 20.60
CA LYS A 362 20.47 1.44 21.56
C LYS A 362 20.70 2.47 22.66
N ASN A 363 20.97 3.72 22.32
CA ASN A 363 21.28 4.74 23.31
C ASN A 363 20.09 5.12 24.20
N GLU A 364 18.87 5.17 23.65
CA GLU A 364 17.68 5.66 24.38
C GLU A 364 16.88 4.57 25.10
N ILE A 365 17.15 3.29 24.81
CA ILE A 365 16.57 2.15 25.54
C ILE A 365 17.62 1.48 26.43
N SER A 366 18.89 1.44 26.01
CA SER A 366 19.93 0.61 26.65
C SER A 366 20.81 1.37 27.64
N ASP A 367 20.26 2.26 28.47
CA ASP A 367 20.91 2.75 29.70
C ASP A 367 21.08 1.58 30.73
N GLY A 368 21.79 0.51 30.35
CA GLY A 368 22.07 -0.67 31.16
C GLY A 368 22.29 -2.01 30.43
N TYR A 369 22.06 -2.14 29.12
CA TYR A 369 22.18 -3.43 28.43
C TYR A 369 23.32 -3.45 27.39
N PRO A 370 24.26 -4.42 27.44
CA PRO A 370 25.36 -4.49 26.48
C PRO A 370 24.85 -4.94 25.11
N PHE A 371 24.70 -3.98 24.20
CA PHE A 371 24.42 -4.21 22.79
C PHE A 371 25.73 -4.29 22.00
N ASN A 372 26.07 -5.47 21.47
CA ASN A 372 27.17 -5.65 20.51
C ASN A 372 26.58 -5.84 19.10
N MET A 373 26.14 -4.75 18.46
CA MET A 373 26.20 -4.68 17.00
C MET A 373 27.57 -4.11 16.66
N TYR A 374 28.48 -4.95 16.19
CA TYR A 374 29.59 -4.48 15.39
C TYR A 374 29.10 -4.62 13.94
N MET A 375 28.64 -3.49 13.36
CA MET A 375 28.52 -3.39 11.91
C MET A 375 29.92 -3.25 11.29
#